data_AF-A0A9E9LDQ2-F1
#
_entry.id   AF-A0A9E9LDQ2-F1
#
_cell.length_a   1.000
_cell.length_b   1.000
_cell.length_c   1.000
_cell.angle_alpha   90.00
_cell.angle_beta   90.00
_cell.angle_gamma   90.00
#
_symmetry.space_group_name_H-M   'P 1'
#
loop_
_entity.id
_entity.type
_entity.pdbx_description
1 polymer ?
#
loop_
_entity_poly.entity_id
_entity_poly.type
_entity_poly.pdbx_seq_one_letter_code
_entity_poly.pdbx_strand_id
1 'polypeptide(L)' 'MKRTAYRGIAAVTAIADIPTVDYNKRFAIGVGMGNFEGENALAIGASLRATESLTFKASVGKSGSEATYGAGAALSF' A
#
# COMPACT_ATOMS: atom_id res chain seq x y z
N MET A 1 -10.39 20.22 -8.06
CA MET A 1 -10.83 18.82 -8.28
C MET A 1 -9.77 17.93 -8.91
N LYS A 2 -9.14 18.28 -10.05
CA LYS A 2 -8.14 17.40 -10.71
C LYS A 2 -6.97 17.00 -9.80
N ARG A 3 -6.41 17.95 -9.02
CA ARG A 3 -5.33 17.66 -8.07
C ARG A 3 -5.69 16.58 -7.05
N THR A 4 -6.88 16.61 -6.47
CA THR A 4 -7.32 15.60 -5.49
C THR A 4 -7.44 14.21 -6.11
N ALA A 5 -7.93 14.12 -7.36
CA ALA A 5 -7.93 12.86 -8.09
C ALA A 5 -6.50 12.37 -8.37
N TYR A 6 -5.59 13.26 -8.80
CA TYR A 6 -4.20 12.91 -9.11
C TYR A 6 -3.41 12.49 -7.86
N ARG A 7 -3.65 13.15 -6.73
CA ARG A 7 -3.16 12.76 -5.41
C ARG A 7 -3.63 11.38 -4.98
N GLY A 8 -4.91 11.08 -5.21
CA GLY A 8 -5.46 9.75 -4.98
C GLY A 8 -4.77 8.68 -5.84
N ILE A 9 -4.55 8.95 -7.13
CA ILE A 9 -3.84 8.03 -8.03
C ILE A 9 -2.40 7.84 -7.57
N ALA A 10 -1.66 8.93 -7.30
CA ALA A 10 -0.30 8.85 -6.78
C ALA A 10 -0.23 8.04 -5.48
N ALA A 11 -1.18 8.24 -4.57
CA ALA A 11 -1.25 7.51 -3.30
C ALA A 11 -1.55 6.02 -3.50
N VAL A 12 -2.45 5.65 -4.41
CA VAL A 12 -2.73 4.24 -4.70
C VAL A 12 -1.56 3.57 -5.40
N THR A 13 -0.85 4.29 -6.29
CA THR A 13 0.40 3.82 -6.91
C THR A 13 1.45 3.54 -5.83
N ALA A 14 1.61 4.46 -4.87
CA ALA A 14 2.53 4.27 -3.75
C ALA A 14 2.14 3.06 -2.88
N ILE A 15 0.85 2.85 -2.61
CA ILE A 15 0.35 1.72 -1.81
C ILE A 15 0.58 0.38 -2.51
N ALA A 16 0.33 0.33 -3.83
CA ALA A 16 0.47 -0.87 -4.63
C ALA A 16 1.91 -1.40 -4.62
N ASP A 17 2.88 -0.48 -4.64
CA ASP A 17 4.30 -0.81 -4.67
C ASP A 17 4.90 -1.17 -3.29
N ILE A 18 4.11 -1.09 -2.20
CA ILE A 18 4.58 -1.53 -0.87
C ILE A 18 4.93 -3.04 -0.90
N PRO A 19 6.19 -3.42 -0.65
CA PRO A 19 6.60 -4.82 -0.60
C PRO A 19 5.82 -5.61 0.47
N THR A 20 5.49 -6.86 0.16
CA THR A 20 4.76 -7.75 1.06
C THR A 20 5.68 -8.71 1.80
N VAL A 21 5.13 -9.44 2.77
CA VAL A 21 5.85 -10.43 3.57
C VAL A 21 6.50 -11.53 2.73
N ASP A 22 7.79 -11.77 2.96
CA ASP A 22 8.55 -12.84 2.31
C ASP A 22 8.05 -14.24 2.69
N TYR A 23 8.38 -15.24 1.87
CA TYR A 23 7.89 -16.63 1.95
C TYR A 23 8.12 -17.31 3.32
N ASN A 24 9.15 -16.89 4.08
CA ASN A 24 9.50 -17.46 5.39
C ASN A 24 9.29 -16.49 6.57
N LYS A 25 8.60 -15.37 6.34
CA LYS A 25 8.33 -14.37 7.38
C LYS A 25 6.84 -14.34 7.68
N ARG A 26 6.51 -14.02 8.94
CA ARG A 26 5.11 -13.89 9.40
C ARG A 26 4.60 -12.46 9.32
N PHE A 27 5.50 -11.48 9.32
CA PHE A 27 5.14 -10.08 9.34
C PHE A 27 6.18 -9.26 8.58
N ALA A 28 5.73 -8.24 7.87
CA ALA A 28 6.58 -7.26 7.22
C ALA A 28 5.94 -5.87 7.24
N ILE A 29 6.78 -4.84 7.33
CA ILE A 29 6.39 -3.45 7.12
C ILE A 29 7.18 -2.95 5.92
N GLY A 30 6.51 -2.26 5.01
CA GLY A 30 7.11 -1.67 3.84
C GLY A 30 6.67 -0.23 3.65
N VAL A 31 7.43 0.48 2.83
CA VAL A 31 7.12 1.82 2.37
C VAL A 31 7.11 1.83 0.85
N GLY A 32 6.28 2.68 0.26
CA GLY A 32 6.19 2.87 -1.19
C GLY A 32 6.08 4.34 -1.51
N MET A 33 6.42 4.69 -2.75
CA MET A 33 6.30 6.04 -3.29
C MET A 33 5.62 5.98 -4.64
N GLY A 34 4.84 6.99 -4.96
CA GLY A 34 4.12 7.09 -6.23
C GLY A 34 4.10 8.53 -6.72
N ASN A 35 4.11 8.69 -8.04
CA ASN A 35 3.93 9.97 -8.70
C ASN A 35 2.87 9.82 -9.79
N PHE A 36 2.01 10.83 -9.92
CA PHE A 36 1.08 10.92 -11.03
C PHE A 36 0.77 12.37 -11.36
N GLU A 37 0.97 12.78 -12.61
CA GLU A 37 0.64 14.12 -13.12
C GLU A 37 1.15 15.26 -12.22
N GLY A 38 2.38 15.13 -11.71
CA GLY A 38 3.03 16.13 -10.85
C GLY A 38 2.68 16.08 -9.36
N GLU A 39 1.77 15.19 -8.93
CA GLU A 39 1.49 14.93 -7.52
C GLU A 39 2.31 13.73 -7.03
N ASN A 40 2.98 13.88 -5.90
CA ASN A 40 3.77 12.82 -5.26
C ASN A 40 3.02 12.26 -4.05
N ALA A 41 3.20 10.98 -3.78
CA ALA A 41 2.63 10.33 -2.63
C ALA A 41 3.63 9.38 -1.98
N LEU A 42 3.49 9.23 -0.68
CA LEU A 42 4.21 8.25 0.12
C LEU A 42 3.20 7.33 0.77
N ALA A 43 3.54 6.06 0.90
CA ALA A 43 2.70 5.08 1.55
C ALA A 43 3.51 4.19 2.48
N ILE A 44 2.83 3.72 3.52
CA ILE A 44 3.33 2.71 4.44
C ILE A 44 2.30 1.60 4.51
N GLY A 45 2.77 0.37 4.71
CA GLY A 45 1.88 -0.76 4.88
C GLY A 45 2.53 -1.87 5.65
N ALA A 46 1.67 -2.65 6.29
CA ALA A 46 2.04 -3.86 6.98
C ALA A 46 1.37 -5.04 6.28
N SER A 47 2.07 -6.18 6.30
CA SER A 47 1.52 -7.45 5.85
C SER A 47 1.79 -8.52 6.89
N LEU A 48 0.81 -9.42 7.07
CA LEU A 48 0.80 -10.47 8.09
C LEU A 48 0.41 -11.79 7.43
N ARG A 49 1.27 -12.79 7.51
CA ARG A 49 0.97 -14.17 7.15
C ARG A 49 0.41 -14.88 8.38
N ALA A 50 -0.91 -14.99 8.45
CA ALA A 50 -1.62 -15.61 9.57
C ALA A 50 -1.47 -17.15 9.55
N THR A 51 -1.52 -17.75 8.37
CA THR A 51 -1.24 -19.18 8.13
C THR A 51 -0.35 -19.32 6.89
N GLU A 52 0.15 -20.51 6.59
CA GLU A 52 0.96 -20.72 5.37
C GLU A 52 0.19 -20.32 4.09
N SER A 53 -1.13 -20.50 4.10
CA SER A 53 -2.04 -20.16 3.02
C SER A 53 -2.69 -18.78 3.12
N LEU A 54 -2.72 -18.14 4.29
CA LEU A 54 -3.48 -16.89 4.50
C LEU A 54 -2.57 -15.71 4.83
N THR A 55 -2.59 -14.69 3.96
CA THR A 55 -1.88 -13.42 4.15
C THR A 55 -2.83 -12.23 4.15
N PHE A 56 -2.60 -11.27 5.04
CA PHE A 56 -3.30 -10.00 5.13
C PHE A 56 -2.34 -8.85 4.81
N LYS A 57 -2.84 -7.77 4.23
CA LYS A 57 -2.12 -6.51 4.02
C LYS A 57 -3.02 -5.36 4.43
N ALA A 58 -2.46 -4.37 5.12
CA ALA A 58 -3.11 -3.10 5.42
C ALA A 58 -2.12 -1.97 5.14
N SER A 59 -2.60 -0.87 4.58
CA SER A 59 -1.74 0.19 4.08
C SER A 59 -2.44 1.54 4.09
N VAL A 60 -1.66 2.60 4.26
CA VAL A 60 -2.09 3.99 4.16
C VAL A 60 -1.09 4.76 3.30
N GLY A 61 -1.61 5.56 2.38
CA GLY A 61 -0.87 6.45 1.50
C GLY A 61 -1.31 7.89 1.73
N LYS A 62 -0.40 8.83 1.54
CA LYS A 62 -0.67 10.27 1.68
C LYS A 62 -0.05 11.02 0.51
N SER A 63 -0.83 11.94 -0.04
CA SER A 63 -0.40 12.89 -1.07
C SER A 63 -0.93 14.28 -0.73
N GLY A 64 -0.03 15.22 -0.45
CA GLY A 64 -0.41 16.53 0.09
C GLY A 64 -1.16 16.42 1.43
N SER A 65 -2.40 16.93 1.48
CA SER A 65 -3.29 16.87 2.66
C SER A 65 -4.23 15.66 2.65
N GLU A 66 -4.22 14.85 1.59
CA GLU A 66 -5.19 13.77 1.38
C GLU A 66 -4.58 12.43 1.75
N ALA A 67 -5.34 11.61 2.46
CA ALA A 67 -4.96 10.27 2.87
C ALA A 67 -5.83 9.23 2.15
N THR A 68 -5.21 8.14 1.74
CA THR A 68 -5.84 6.96 1.11
C THR A 68 -5.47 5.76 1.96
N TYR A 69 -6.40 4.84 2.18
CA TYR A 69 -6.17 3.63 2.96
C TYR A 69 -6.71 2.42 2.21
N GLY A 70 -6.14 1.26 2.49
CA GLY A 70 -6.55 0.01 1.87
C GLY A 70 -6.16 -1.17 2.74
N ALA A 71 -6.92 -2.25 2.62
CA ALA A 71 -6.61 -3.53 3.23
C ALA A 71 -7.05 -4.67 2.29
N GLY A 72 -6.40 -5.82 2.40
CA GLY A 72 -6.70 -6.98 1.59
C GLY A 72 -6.22 -8.28 2.25
N ALA A 73 -6.74 -9.40 1.76
CA ALA A 73 -6.32 -10.73 2.17
C ALA A 73 -6.12 -11.62 0.93
N ALA A 74 -5.21 -12.58 1.04
CA ALA A 74 -4.90 -13.54 0.00
C ALA A 74 -4.89 -14.95 0.57
N LEU A 75 -5.48 -15.89 -0.19
CA LEU A 75 -5.41 -17.32 0.05
C LEU A 75 -4.50 -17.96 -1.01
N SER A 76 -3.58 -18.81 -0.58
CA SER A 76 -2.65 -19.57 -1.43
C SER A 76 -2.85 -21.06 -1.20
N PHE A 77 -2.86 -21.86 -2.27
CA PHE A 77 -3.05 -23.31 -2.26
C PHE A 77 -1.96 -23.99 -3.10
#